data_AF-A0A850BSY8-F1
#
_entry.id   AF-A0A850BSY8-F1
#
_cell.length_a   1.000
_cell.length_b   1.000
_cell.length_c   1.000
_cell.angle_alpha   90.00
_cell.angle_beta   90.00
_cell.angle_gamma   90.00
#
_symmetry.space_group_name_H-M   'P 1'
#
loop_
_entity.id
_entity.type
_entity.pdbx_description
1 polymer ?
#
loop_
_entity_poly.entity_id
_entity_poly.type
_entity_poly.pdbx_seq_one_letter_code
_entity_poly.pdbx_strand_id
1 'polypeptide(L)'
;MKTSSASIGLLMGLFAALAGPEARAQEALAPTTHAITWHRFDDDIAAWLTNDAPAGPPILGSPEASGIARRLNAIRQALGPAASSKPGEAWLMAQWLEASARIRPLVEPYFTRRSVAIEGGREAPELGAMEGAGGFVAIVGGEGAASRLVLRSSTGDVLRIAVRARGPSRVVVREGDFAARTLTFAMDSKTHTTWTAPRWVRAVVPVESRMAFIDVLEGEIAVTASAYRPRLSITDWSAARRDRNLQLERAEDVTGGSEGERVIAELAAIDHSGNAEVANSSLARLRAMNLPAPLRALVEMAAALSRRSPAEVPDATARAI
;
A
#
# COMPACT_ATOMS: atom_id res chain seq x y z
N MET A 1 40.71 -6.98 10.87
CA MET A 1 39.57 -7.61 10.17
C MET A 1 38.89 -6.55 9.32
N LYS A 2 38.99 -6.64 8.00
CA LYS A 2 38.29 -5.73 7.06
C LYS A 2 36.90 -6.33 6.81
N THR A 3 35.88 -5.81 7.45
CA THR A 3 34.48 -6.19 7.17
C THR A 3 33.99 -5.45 5.92
N SER A 4 33.44 -6.25 5.02
CA SER A 4 33.04 -5.94 3.65
C SER A 4 31.99 -4.83 3.57
N SER A 5 32.35 -3.71 2.92
CA SER A 5 31.40 -2.67 2.49
C SER A 5 30.51 -3.12 1.31
N ALA A 6 30.77 -4.31 0.73
CA ALA A 6 30.04 -4.82 -0.43
C ALA A 6 28.67 -5.44 -0.05
N SER A 7 28.49 -5.90 1.19
CA SER A 7 27.24 -6.54 1.63
C SER A 7 26.09 -5.56 1.86
N ILE A 8 26.39 -4.31 2.24
CA ILE A 8 25.40 -3.23 2.42
C ILE A 8 24.93 -2.71 1.06
N GLY A 9 25.84 -2.58 0.09
CA GLY A 9 25.51 -2.19 -1.29
C GLY A 9 24.65 -3.22 -2.02
N LEU A 10 24.87 -4.52 -1.75
CA LEU A 10 24.03 -5.59 -2.30
C LEU A 10 22.62 -5.59 -1.70
N LEU A 11 22.48 -5.37 -0.39
CA LEU A 11 21.17 -5.22 0.26
C LEU A 11 20.42 -3.99 -0.25
N MET A 12 21.05 -2.82 -0.30
CA MET A 12 20.41 -1.58 -0.82
C MET A 12 20.11 -1.66 -2.32
N GLY A 13 20.96 -2.31 -3.12
CA GLY A 13 20.72 -2.57 -4.55
C GLY A 13 19.61 -3.59 -4.80
N LEU A 14 19.52 -4.63 -3.96
CA LEU A 14 18.37 -5.54 -3.95
C LEU A 14 17.11 -4.79 -3.54
N PHE A 15 17.16 -3.88 -2.55
CA PHE A 15 16.02 -3.09 -2.09
C PHE A 15 15.55 -2.04 -3.11
N ALA A 16 16.47 -1.43 -3.86
CA ALA A 16 16.16 -0.54 -4.98
C ALA A 16 15.60 -1.31 -6.20
N ALA A 17 16.03 -2.55 -6.43
CA ALA A 17 15.42 -3.47 -7.39
C ALA A 17 14.14 -4.16 -6.85
N LEU A 18 13.86 -4.07 -5.55
CA LEU A 18 12.65 -4.52 -4.85
C LEU A 18 11.59 -3.40 -4.71
N ALA A 19 11.89 -2.17 -5.15
CA ALA A 19 10.88 -1.33 -5.79
C ALA A 19 10.54 -2.02 -7.12
N GLY A 20 9.68 -3.04 -7.03
CA GLY A 20 9.53 -4.05 -8.05
C GLY A 20 9.14 -3.51 -9.43
N PRO A 21 9.13 -4.37 -10.46
CA PRO A 21 8.63 -4.02 -11.79
C PRO A 21 7.15 -3.68 -11.64
N GLU A 22 6.82 -2.39 -11.54
CA GLU A 22 5.45 -1.91 -11.56
C GLU A 22 4.91 -2.10 -12.98
N ALA A 23 4.34 -3.28 -13.19
CA ALA A 23 3.57 -3.61 -14.36
C ALA A 23 2.61 -2.45 -14.64
N ARG A 24 2.64 -1.98 -15.89
CA ARG A 24 1.61 -1.13 -16.48
C ARG A 24 0.26 -1.74 -16.08
N ALA A 25 -0.44 -1.11 -15.12
CA ALA A 25 -1.82 -1.44 -14.82
C ALA A 25 -2.71 -0.84 -15.92
N GLN A 26 -2.49 -1.32 -17.14
CA GLN A 26 -3.46 -1.32 -18.21
C GLN A 26 -4.12 -2.69 -18.08
N GLU A 27 -5.17 -2.77 -17.27
CA GLU A 27 -5.93 -4.00 -17.06
C GLU A 27 -6.74 -4.25 -18.35
N ALA A 28 -6.07 -4.67 -19.42
CA ALA A 28 -6.69 -5.53 -20.41
C ALA A 28 -6.96 -6.84 -19.67
N LEU A 29 -8.24 -7.11 -19.37
CA LEU A 29 -8.81 -8.37 -18.89
C LEU A 29 -7.83 -9.57 -18.97
N ALA A 30 -6.90 -9.68 -18.03
CA ALA A 30 -6.01 -10.82 -17.94
C ALA A 30 -6.86 -11.99 -17.41
N PRO A 31 -6.68 -13.22 -17.94
CA PRO A 31 -7.56 -14.34 -17.63
C PRO A 31 -7.62 -14.53 -16.12
N THR A 32 -8.85 -14.58 -15.62
CA THR A 32 -9.29 -14.84 -14.25
C THR A 32 -8.31 -15.72 -13.48
N THR A 33 -7.35 -15.12 -12.79
CA THR A 33 -6.83 -15.74 -11.57
C THR A 33 -8.03 -15.77 -10.64
N HIS A 34 -8.73 -16.91 -10.58
CA HIS A 34 -9.98 -17.05 -9.87
C HIS A 34 -9.81 -16.46 -8.46
N ALA A 35 -10.70 -15.57 -8.03
CA ALA A 35 -10.49 -14.85 -6.77
C ALA A 35 -10.40 -15.78 -5.54
N ILE A 36 -10.86 -17.04 -5.64
CA ILE A 36 -10.59 -18.13 -4.68
C ILE A 36 -9.09 -18.45 -4.52
N THR A 37 -8.30 -18.31 -5.58
CA THR A 37 -6.87 -18.57 -5.60
C THR A 37 -6.13 -17.65 -4.64
N TRP A 38 -6.55 -16.38 -4.54
CA TRP A 38 -5.97 -15.44 -3.56
C TRP A 38 -6.23 -15.86 -2.12
N HIS A 39 -7.39 -16.46 -1.83
CA HIS A 39 -7.66 -17.00 -0.50
C HIS A 39 -6.80 -18.22 -0.18
N ARG A 40 -6.48 -19.05 -1.17
CA ARG A 40 -5.52 -20.15 -1.00
C ARG A 40 -4.12 -19.63 -0.74
N PHE A 41 -3.70 -18.59 -1.47
CA PHE A 41 -2.42 -17.94 -1.21
C PHE A 41 -2.34 -17.36 0.21
N ASP A 42 -3.44 -16.80 0.74
CA ASP A 42 -3.51 -16.34 2.13
C ASP A 42 -3.26 -17.49 3.13
N ASP A 43 -3.81 -18.68 2.86
CA ASP A 43 -3.62 -19.86 3.70
C ASP A 43 -2.20 -20.43 3.59
N ASP A 44 -1.64 -20.49 2.38
CA ASP A 44 -0.26 -20.93 2.14
C ASP A 44 0.75 -20.02 2.82
N ILE A 45 0.54 -18.71 2.75
CA ILE A 45 1.39 -17.71 3.41
C ILE A 45 1.25 -17.81 4.93
N ALA A 46 0.02 -17.92 5.45
CA ALA A 46 -0.18 -18.09 6.88
C ALA A 46 0.50 -19.36 7.41
N ALA A 47 0.36 -20.49 6.70
CA ALA A 47 1.02 -21.74 7.07
C ALA A 47 2.55 -21.66 6.97
N TRP A 48 3.08 -20.91 6.00
CA TRP A 48 4.51 -20.67 5.89
C TRP A 48 5.05 -19.78 7.02
N LEU A 49 4.26 -18.84 7.52
CA LEU A 49 4.66 -17.96 8.63
C LEU A 49 4.64 -18.67 9.98
N THR A 50 3.64 -19.54 10.26
CA THR A 50 3.43 -20.15 11.59
C THR A 50 4.22 -21.43 11.87
N ASN A 51 4.85 -22.04 10.86
CA ASN A 51 5.60 -23.30 11.02
C ASN A 51 7.11 -23.04 11.07
N ASP A 52 7.89 -24.02 11.56
CA ASP A 52 9.32 -24.22 11.19
C ASP A 52 9.42 -24.55 9.69
N ALA A 53 8.95 -23.59 8.89
CA ALA A 53 8.67 -23.74 7.48
C ALA A 53 9.98 -23.92 6.70
N PRO A 54 9.91 -24.51 5.49
CA PRO A 54 11.06 -24.56 4.61
C PRO A 54 11.70 -23.18 4.45
N ALA A 55 13.03 -23.14 4.28
CA ALA A 55 13.82 -21.91 4.27
C ALA A 55 13.43 -20.88 3.18
N GLY A 56 12.54 -21.24 2.26
CA GLY A 56 12.08 -20.40 1.15
C GLY A 56 10.57 -20.09 1.20
N PRO A 57 10.13 -19.04 0.49
CA PRO A 57 8.70 -18.68 0.39
C PRO A 57 7.91 -19.72 -0.40
N PRO A 58 6.58 -19.79 -0.22
CA PRO A 58 5.71 -20.68 -1.00
C PRO A 58 5.75 -20.32 -2.49
N ILE A 59 5.62 -21.33 -3.34
CA ILE A 59 5.52 -21.15 -4.80
C ILE A 59 4.08 -20.78 -5.14
N LEU A 60 3.85 -19.53 -5.50
CA LEU A 60 2.51 -19.03 -5.82
C LEU A 60 2.31 -18.97 -7.34
N GLY A 61 1.14 -19.39 -7.81
CA GLY A 61 0.80 -19.44 -9.24
C GLY A 61 0.65 -18.08 -9.95
N SER A 62 1.01 -16.96 -9.29
CA SER A 62 1.02 -15.62 -9.86
C SER A 62 2.44 -15.00 -9.70
N PRO A 63 3.02 -14.41 -10.77
CA PRO A 63 4.30 -13.69 -10.69
C PRO A 63 4.29 -12.56 -9.66
N GLU A 64 3.19 -11.82 -9.58
CA GLU A 64 2.99 -10.71 -8.65
C GLU A 64 2.92 -11.20 -7.20
N ALA A 65 2.09 -12.23 -6.94
CA ALA A 65 1.99 -12.88 -5.64
C ALA A 65 3.35 -13.42 -5.18
N SER A 66 4.08 -14.11 -6.08
CA SER A 66 5.43 -14.60 -5.83
C SER A 66 6.42 -13.48 -5.54
N GLY A 67 6.27 -12.32 -6.19
CA GLY A 67 7.07 -11.13 -5.91
C GLY A 67 6.89 -10.64 -4.47
N ILE A 68 5.65 -10.58 -4.00
CA ILE A 68 5.34 -10.23 -2.60
C ILE A 68 5.94 -11.26 -1.64
N ALA A 69 5.76 -12.56 -1.90
CA ALA A 69 6.29 -13.61 -1.03
C ALA A 69 7.83 -13.58 -0.93
N ARG A 70 8.54 -13.29 -2.04
CA ARG A 70 10.00 -13.09 -2.03
C ARG A 70 10.41 -11.88 -1.19
N ARG A 71 9.70 -10.75 -1.29
CA ARG A 71 9.93 -9.57 -0.45
C ARG A 71 9.73 -9.90 1.02
N LEU A 72 8.64 -10.58 1.37
CA LEU A 72 8.36 -11.01 2.74
C LEU A 72 9.45 -11.95 3.27
N ASN A 73 9.97 -12.85 2.43
CA ASN A 73 11.09 -13.71 2.83
C ASN A 73 12.36 -12.92 3.15
N ALA A 74 12.68 -11.87 2.38
CA ALA A 74 13.81 -10.99 2.69
C ALA A 74 13.62 -10.26 4.03
N ILE A 75 12.40 -9.79 4.31
CA ILE A 75 12.05 -9.17 5.60
C ILE A 75 12.15 -10.19 6.74
N ARG A 76 11.59 -11.40 6.56
CA ARG A 76 11.68 -12.51 7.52
C ARG A 76 13.14 -12.84 7.86
N GLN A 77 14.02 -12.89 6.86
CA GLN A 77 15.45 -13.10 7.07
C GLN A 77 16.12 -11.96 7.83
N ALA A 78 15.74 -10.70 7.57
CA ALA A 78 16.26 -9.55 8.31
C ALA A 78 15.80 -9.53 9.78
N LEU A 79 14.57 -9.97 10.06
CA LEU A 79 14.01 -10.10 11.40
C LEU A 79 14.61 -11.26 12.20
N GLY A 80 15.11 -12.30 11.52
CA GLY A 80 15.71 -13.47 12.19
C GLY A 80 14.71 -14.19 13.11
N PRO A 81 15.09 -14.55 14.35
CA PRO A 81 14.21 -15.26 15.28
C PRO A 81 12.90 -14.51 15.59
N ALA A 82 12.92 -13.17 15.58
CA ALA A 82 11.73 -12.37 15.84
C ALA A 82 10.65 -12.55 14.75
N ALA A 83 11.02 -13.04 13.56
CA ALA A 83 10.04 -13.30 12.49
C ALA A 83 9.11 -14.47 12.81
N SER A 84 9.57 -15.45 13.58
CA SER A 84 8.79 -16.62 14.03
C SER A 84 8.14 -16.39 15.40
N SER A 85 8.21 -15.17 15.94
CA SER A 85 7.43 -14.77 17.11
C SER A 85 5.98 -14.51 16.70
N LYS A 86 5.02 -14.61 17.63
CA LYS A 86 3.62 -14.28 17.34
C LYS A 86 3.45 -12.85 16.78
N PRO A 87 4.13 -11.81 17.31
CA PRO A 87 4.09 -10.48 16.71
C PRO A 87 4.69 -10.44 15.28
N GLY A 88 5.79 -11.16 15.05
CA GLY A 88 6.44 -11.22 13.75
C GLY A 88 5.59 -11.90 12.68
N GLU A 89 4.98 -13.03 13.01
CA GLU A 89 4.02 -13.72 12.15
C GLU A 89 2.84 -12.82 11.80
N ALA A 90 2.28 -12.13 12.80
CA ALA A 90 1.15 -11.23 12.62
C ALA A 90 1.52 -10.05 11.71
N TRP A 91 2.65 -9.38 11.98
CA TRP A 91 3.10 -8.26 11.15
C TRP A 91 3.39 -8.69 9.70
N LEU A 92 4.10 -9.79 9.49
CA LEU A 92 4.37 -10.33 8.15
C LEU A 92 3.09 -10.70 7.40
N MET A 93 2.09 -11.23 8.11
CA MET A 93 0.77 -11.50 7.53
C MET A 93 0.03 -10.20 7.19
N ALA A 94 0.10 -9.16 8.02
CA ALA A 94 -0.45 -7.85 7.69
C ALA A 94 0.19 -7.26 6.41
N GLN A 95 1.52 -7.35 6.29
CA GLN A 95 2.26 -6.93 5.08
C GLN A 95 1.83 -7.70 3.83
N TRP A 96 1.61 -9.02 3.95
CA TRP A 96 1.05 -9.84 2.86
C TRP A 96 -0.34 -9.34 2.44
N LEU A 97 -1.24 -9.19 3.41
CA LEU A 97 -2.63 -8.79 3.16
C LEU A 97 -2.72 -7.40 2.52
N GLU A 98 -1.90 -6.46 2.99
CA GLU A 98 -1.81 -5.13 2.40
C GLU A 98 -1.26 -5.18 0.96
N ALA A 99 -0.11 -5.82 0.74
CA ALA A 99 0.51 -5.84 -0.58
C ALA A 99 -0.38 -6.54 -1.61
N SER A 100 -1.02 -7.65 -1.22
CA SER A 100 -1.90 -8.42 -2.09
C SER A 100 -3.23 -7.70 -2.37
N ALA A 101 -3.74 -6.88 -1.45
CA ALA A 101 -4.93 -6.05 -1.66
C ALA A 101 -4.77 -5.05 -2.83
N ARG A 102 -3.54 -4.62 -3.11
CA ARG A 102 -3.21 -3.70 -4.21
C ARG A 102 -3.34 -4.33 -5.60
N ILE A 103 -3.31 -5.67 -5.69
CA ILE A 103 -3.28 -6.38 -6.97
C ILE A 103 -4.41 -7.38 -7.15
N ARG A 104 -4.96 -7.97 -6.08
CA ARG A 104 -6.02 -8.98 -6.19
C ARG A 104 -7.32 -8.40 -6.78
N PRO A 105 -8.11 -9.14 -7.55
CA PRO A 105 -9.38 -8.63 -8.10
C PRO A 105 -10.35 -8.17 -6.99
N LEU A 106 -10.85 -6.93 -7.10
CA LEU A 106 -11.82 -6.35 -6.14
C LEU A 106 -13.26 -6.70 -6.53
N VAL A 107 -13.58 -7.99 -6.51
CA VAL A 107 -14.86 -8.54 -6.96
C VAL A 107 -15.57 -9.33 -5.86
N GLU A 108 -16.89 -9.43 -5.96
CA GLU A 108 -17.69 -10.32 -5.11
C GLU A 108 -17.44 -11.80 -5.49
N PRO A 109 -17.59 -12.75 -4.53
CA PRO A 109 -17.96 -12.57 -3.12
C PRO A 109 -16.80 -12.17 -2.19
N TYR A 110 -15.58 -12.01 -2.71
CA TYR A 110 -14.36 -11.89 -1.89
C TYR A 110 -14.15 -10.48 -1.31
N PHE A 111 -14.73 -9.48 -1.95
CA PHE A 111 -14.80 -8.13 -1.44
C PHE A 111 -16.23 -7.67 -1.34
N THR A 112 -16.53 -6.89 -0.31
CA THR A 112 -17.80 -6.19 -0.20
C THR A 112 -17.58 -4.71 -0.42
N ARG A 113 -18.38 -4.11 -1.30
CA ARG A 113 -18.35 -2.65 -1.52
C ARG A 113 -18.79 -1.91 -0.24
N ARG A 114 -18.16 -0.77 0.00
CA ARG A 114 -18.41 0.14 1.13
C ARG A 114 -18.54 1.55 0.62
N SER A 115 -19.19 2.41 1.41
CA SER A 115 -19.26 3.82 1.11
C SER A 115 -17.89 4.50 1.29
N VAL A 116 -17.69 5.53 0.47
CA VAL A 116 -16.57 6.46 0.58
C VAL A 116 -17.15 7.86 0.51
N ALA A 117 -16.76 8.72 1.44
CA ALA A 117 -17.02 10.14 1.39
C ALA A 117 -15.81 10.81 0.73
N ILE A 118 -16.06 11.72 -0.21
CA ILE A 118 -15.04 12.57 -0.82
C ILE A 118 -15.32 14.00 -0.35
N GLU A 119 -14.38 14.57 0.41
CA GLU A 119 -14.48 15.92 0.95
C GLU A 119 -13.48 16.84 0.21
N GLY A 120 -13.89 18.11 0.02
CA GLY A 120 -13.17 19.09 -0.78
C GLY A 120 -13.60 19.09 -2.26
N GLY A 121 -13.08 20.05 -3.03
CA GLY A 121 -13.40 20.20 -4.46
C GLY A 121 -14.82 20.67 -4.76
N ARG A 122 -15.21 20.55 -6.03
CA ARG A 122 -16.54 20.87 -6.57
C ARG A 122 -17.10 19.66 -7.30
N GLU A 123 -18.40 19.45 -7.29
CA GLU A 123 -19.01 18.41 -8.12
C GLU A 123 -18.75 18.66 -9.61
N ALA A 124 -18.56 17.58 -10.37
CA ALA A 124 -18.34 17.60 -11.82
C ALA A 124 -19.40 16.72 -12.52
N PRO A 125 -20.68 17.14 -12.55
CA PRO A 125 -21.77 16.35 -13.09
C PRO A 125 -21.61 16.02 -14.58
N GLU A 126 -20.83 16.82 -15.32
CA GLU A 126 -20.55 16.59 -16.75
C GLU A 126 -19.80 15.27 -17.01
N LEU A 127 -19.17 14.69 -15.99
CA LEU A 127 -18.46 13.41 -16.08
C LEU A 127 -19.36 12.18 -15.87
N GLY A 128 -20.60 12.40 -15.44
CA GLY A 128 -21.54 11.34 -15.07
C GLY A 128 -21.11 10.58 -13.81
N ALA A 129 -21.99 9.71 -13.32
CA ALA A 129 -21.66 8.76 -12.26
C ALA A 129 -20.95 7.54 -12.86
N MET A 130 -20.09 6.91 -12.06
CA MET A 130 -19.40 5.69 -12.44
C MET A 130 -19.99 4.48 -11.71
N GLU A 131 -20.14 3.36 -12.39
CA GLU A 131 -20.77 2.18 -11.81
C GLU A 131 -20.05 1.72 -10.52
N GLY A 132 -20.79 1.65 -9.41
CA GLY A 132 -20.24 1.27 -8.11
C GLY A 132 -19.44 2.37 -7.40
N ALA A 133 -19.40 3.59 -7.93
CA ALA A 133 -18.79 4.77 -7.33
C ALA A 133 -19.79 5.95 -7.30
N GLY A 134 -19.45 7.00 -6.58
CA GLY A 134 -20.21 8.26 -6.61
C GLY A 134 -19.95 9.08 -7.89
N GLY A 135 -20.57 10.27 -7.95
CA GLY A 135 -20.22 11.28 -8.95
C GLY A 135 -18.77 11.75 -8.82
N PHE A 136 -18.22 12.32 -9.89
CA PHE A 136 -16.88 12.89 -9.84
C PHE A 136 -16.86 14.22 -9.08
N VAL A 137 -15.78 14.42 -8.33
CA VAL A 137 -15.44 15.68 -7.67
C VAL A 137 -14.17 16.24 -8.32
N ALA A 138 -14.26 17.43 -8.88
CA ALA A 138 -13.16 18.15 -9.50
C ALA A 138 -12.46 19.10 -8.53
N ILE A 139 -11.16 19.29 -8.73
CA ILE A 139 -10.32 20.17 -7.94
C ILE A 139 -9.15 20.67 -8.81
N VAL A 140 -8.71 21.90 -8.56
CA VAL A 140 -7.63 22.56 -9.31
C VAL A 140 -6.45 22.81 -8.37
N GLY A 141 -5.25 22.39 -8.76
CA GLY A 141 -3.98 22.73 -8.08
C GLY A 141 -3.30 23.93 -8.74
N GLY A 142 -2.51 24.68 -7.97
CA GLY A 142 -1.81 25.88 -8.44
C GLY A 142 -1.07 26.64 -7.33
N GLU A 143 -0.39 27.74 -7.69
CA GLU A 143 0.51 28.47 -6.80
C GLU A 143 -0.20 29.04 -5.55
N GLY A 144 0.20 28.55 -4.37
CA GLY A 144 -0.19 29.09 -3.07
C GLY A 144 -0.42 28.04 -1.98
N ALA A 145 -1.01 26.90 -2.33
CA ALA A 145 -1.15 25.72 -1.45
C ALA A 145 -1.56 24.49 -2.29
N ALA A 146 -1.06 23.30 -1.93
CA ALA A 146 -1.56 22.05 -2.52
C ALA A 146 -3.06 21.93 -2.25
N SER A 147 -3.84 21.76 -3.32
CA SER A 147 -5.28 21.53 -3.20
C SER A 147 -5.53 20.05 -2.92
N ARG A 148 -6.24 19.75 -1.84
CA ARG A 148 -6.39 18.39 -1.30
C ARG A 148 -7.83 17.93 -1.35
N LEU A 149 -8.05 16.71 -1.85
CA LEU A 149 -9.25 15.94 -1.59
C LEU A 149 -9.00 14.93 -0.48
N VAL A 150 -9.98 14.76 0.40
CA VAL A 150 -9.96 13.74 1.46
C VAL A 150 -10.93 12.63 1.08
N LEU A 151 -10.44 11.40 1.04
CA LEU A 151 -11.26 10.21 0.79
C LEU A 151 -11.36 9.41 2.08
N ARG A 152 -12.54 9.41 2.70
CA ARG A 152 -12.78 8.76 3.98
C ARG A 152 -13.67 7.54 3.79
N SER A 153 -13.25 6.39 4.32
CA SER A 153 -14.12 5.21 4.41
C SER A 153 -14.12 4.65 5.82
N SER A 154 -15.27 4.69 6.48
CA SER A 154 -15.40 4.18 7.86
C SER A 154 -15.21 2.66 7.97
N THR A 155 -15.38 1.93 6.87
CA THR A 155 -15.42 0.45 6.88
C THR A 155 -14.67 -0.22 5.74
N GLY A 156 -14.18 0.53 4.75
CA GLY A 156 -13.32 0.00 3.69
C GLY A 156 -11.86 -0.07 4.12
N ASP A 157 -11.16 -1.08 3.63
CA ASP A 157 -9.71 -1.22 3.81
C ASP A 157 -8.93 -0.83 2.54
N VAL A 158 -9.59 -0.84 1.38
CA VAL A 158 -9.01 -0.51 0.08
C VAL A 158 -9.93 0.46 -0.66
N LEU A 159 -9.36 1.54 -1.18
CA LEU A 159 -10.02 2.45 -2.10
C LEU A 159 -9.56 2.16 -3.52
N ARG A 160 -10.52 2.06 -4.44
CA ARG A 160 -10.28 2.08 -5.88
C ARG A 160 -10.66 3.47 -6.39
N ILE A 161 -9.67 4.23 -6.83
CA ILE A 161 -9.77 5.65 -7.15
C ILE A 161 -9.65 5.82 -8.67
N ALA A 162 -10.65 6.40 -9.30
CA ALA A 162 -10.58 6.83 -10.69
C ALA A 162 -10.20 8.31 -10.74
N VAL A 163 -9.09 8.62 -11.41
CA VAL A 163 -8.61 9.98 -11.62
C VAL A 163 -8.70 10.33 -13.10
N ARG A 164 -9.36 11.43 -13.42
CA ARG A 164 -9.32 12.07 -14.73
C ARG A 164 -8.59 13.40 -14.60
N ALA A 165 -7.90 13.81 -15.65
CA ALA A 165 -7.24 15.11 -15.72
C ALA A 165 -7.84 15.94 -16.85
N ARG A 166 -7.76 17.26 -16.73
CA ARG A 166 -8.03 18.22 -17.78
C ARG A 166 -6.78 19.08 -17.96
N GLY A 167 -6.05 18.84 -19.04
CA GLY A 167 -4.72 19.41 -19.27
C GLY A 167 -3.60 18.76 -18.42
N PRO A 168 -2.34 19.22 -18.59
CA PRO A 168 -1.20 18.76 -17.82
C PRO A 168 -1.48 18.86 -16.33
N SER A 169 -1.35 17.73 -15.65
CA SER A 169 -1.68 17.64 -14.24
C SER A 169 -0.71 16.71 -13.53
N ARG A 170 -0.41 17.05 -12.27
CA ARG A 170 0.45 16.24 -11.41
C ARG A 170 -0.21 16.09 -10.06
N VAL A 171 -0.42 14.84 -9.64
CA VAL A 171 -1.14 14.52 -8.41
C VAL A 171 -0.41 13.47 -7.60
N VAL A 172 -0.57 13.52 -6.29
CA VAL A 172 -0.02 12.54 -5.34
C VAL A 172 -1.17 11.88 -4.60
N VAL A 173 -1.22 10.56 -4.68
CA VAL A 173 -2.11 9.72 -3.89
C VAL A 173 -1.39 9.36 -2.60
N ARG A 174 -2.01 9.65 -1.46
CA ARG A 174 -1.50 9.31 -0.13
C ARG A 174 -2.39 8.32 0.60
N GLU A 175 -1.77 7.47 1.40
CA GLU A 175 -2.39 6.53 2.33
C GLU A 175 -2.09 7.02 3.75
N GLY A 176 -3.10 7.61 4.41
CA GLY A 176 -2.82 8.51 5.53
C GLY A 176 -1.85 9.61 5.08
N ASP A 177 -0.83 9.88 5.86
CA ASP A 177 0.17 10.90 5.54
C ASP A 177 1.25 10.42 4.55
N PHE A 178 1.28 9.14 4.16
CA PHE A 178 2.38 8.59 3.34
C PHE A 178 2.06 8.63 1.86
N ALA A 179 3.02 9.11 1.06
CA ALA A 179 2.86 9.19 -0.38
C ALA A 179 2.99 7.80 -1.03
N ALA A 180 1.88 7.30 -1.58
CA ALA A 180 1.79 5.98 -2.17
C ALA A 180 2.07 6.01 -3.69
N ARG A 181 1.57 7.02 -4.40
CA ARG A 181 1.73 7.11 -5.86
C ARG A 181 1.74 8.54 -6.39
N THR A 182 2.57 8.82 -7.39
CA THR A 182 2.48 10.05 -8.19
C THR A 182 1.90 9.72 -9.56
N LEU A 183 0.90 10.51 -10.00
CA LEU A 183 0.34 10.41 -11.34
C LEU A 183 0.65 11.69 -12.10
N THR A 184 1.38 11.54 -13.20
CA THR A 184 1.64 12.62 -14.14
C THR A 184 0.83 12.38 -15.41
N PHE A 185 0.05 13.39 -15.78
CA PHE A 185 -0.72 13.46 -17.01
C PHE A 185 -0.02 14.43 -17.96
N ALA A 186 0.72 13.89 -18.93
CA ALA A 186 1.29 14.69 -20.00
C ALA A 186 0.27 14.79 -21.14
N MET A 187 -0.13 16.00 -21.50
CA MET A 187 -1.10 16.26 -22.58
C MET A 187 -0.53 17.27 -23.57
N ASP A 188 -0.82 17.03 -24.83
CA ASP A 188 -0.42 17.89 -25.94
C ASP A 188 -1.24 19.19 -25.93
N SER A 189 -0.71 20.26 -26.53
CA SER A 189 -1.29 21.61 -26.46
C SER A 189 -2.71 21.76 -27.04
N LYS A 190 -3.24 20.73 -27.70
CA LYS A 190 -4.54 20.75 -28.39
C LYS A 190 -5.67 20.09 -27.59
N THR A 191 -5.40 19.37 -26.50
CA THR A 191 -6.39 18.56 -25.76
C THR A 191 -6.67 19.06 -24.35
N HIS A 192 -6.26 20.29 -24.01
CA HIS A 192 -6.42 20.86 -22.67
C HIS A 192 -7.86 21.04 -22.18
N THR A 193 -8.85 21.01 -23.06
CA THR A 193 -10.25 21.26 -22.70
C THR A 193 -11.04 19.99 -22.40
N THR A 194 -10.50 18.81 -22.74
CA THR A 194 -11.21 17.53 -22.66
C THR A 194 -10.70 16.72 -21.48
N TRP A 195 -11.60 16.08 -20.76
CA TRP A 195 -11.22 15.15 -19.69
C TRP A 195 -10.55 13.90 -20.28
N THR A 196 -9.48 13.44 -19.64
CA THR A 196 -8.85 12.16 -20.00
C THR A 196 -9.77 10.97 -19.69
N ALA A 197 -9.45 9.82 -20.28
CA ALA A 197 -9.94 8.54 -19.76
C ALA A 197 -9.57 8.37 -18.27
N PRO A 198 -10.40 7.66 -17.48
CA PRO A 198 -10.14 7.44 -16.07
C PRO A 198 -8.93 6.55 -15.89
N ARG A 199 -8.03 6.99 -15.01
CA ARG A 199 -6.90 6.20 -14.55
C ARG A 199 -7.20 5.65 -13.16
N TRP A 200 -7.10 4.33 -13.04
CA TRP A 200 -7.37 3.65 -11.79
C TRP A 200 -6.11 3.52 -10.93
N VAL A 201 -6.23 3.88 -9.68
CA VAL A 201 -5.22 3.66 -8.63
C VAL A 201 -5.89 3.01 -7.45
N ARG A 202 -5.14 2.22 -6.69
CA ARG A 202 -5.58 1.67 -5.42
C ARG A 202 -4.80 2.29 -4.29
N ALA A 203 -5.51 2.64 -3.23
CA ALA A 203 -4.95 3.06 -1.96
C ALA A 203 -5.42 2.10 -0.88
N VAL A 204 -4.50 1.54 -0.11
CA VAL A 204 -4.80 0.73 1.07
C VAL A 204 -4.84 1.68 2.26
N VAL A 205 -6.02 1.91 2.84
CA VAL A 205 -6.14 2.91 3.90
C VAL A 205 -5.58 2.38 5.22
N PRO A 206 -4.80 3.20 5.96
CA PRO A 206 -4.35 2.85 7.30
C PRO A 206 -5.53 2.64 8.25
N VAL A 207 -5.30 1.85 9.29
CA VAL A 207 -6.37 1.31 10.13
C VAL A 207 -6.95 2.37 11.06
N GLU A 208 -6.12 3.25 11.64
CA GLU A 208 -6.59 4.34 12.50
C GLU A 208 -7.14 5.52 11.68
N SER A 209 -6.39 5.98 10.69
CA SER A 209 -6.78 7.18 9.95
C SER A 209 -7.98 6.95 9.02
N ARG A 210 -8.11 5.75 8.43
CA ARG A 210 -9.19 5.39 7.48
C ARG A 210 -9.35 6.39 6.32
N MET A 211 -8.25 7.04 5.97
CA MET A 211 -8.21 8.13 5.01
C MET A 211 -7.14 7.91 3.95
N ALA A 212 -7.46 8.33 2.74
CA ALA A 212 -6.50 8.60 1.69
C ALA A 212 -6.64 10.06 1.26
N PHE A 213 -5.58 10.63 0.71
CA PHE A 213 -5.60 11.99 0.17
C PHE A 213 -5.20 11.99 -1.29
N ILE A 214 -5.77 12.94 -2.03
CA ILE A 214 -5.30 13.31 -3.37
C ILE A 214 -4.80 14.74 -3.27
N ASP A 215 -3.49 14.90 -3.29
CA ASP A 215 -2.84 16.22 -3.36
C ASP A 215 -2.65 16.58 -4.83
N VAL A 216 -3.28 17.67 -5.26
CA VAL A 216 -3.13 18.22 -6.61
C VAL A 216 -2.03 19.27 -6.57
N LEU A 217 -0.90 18.92 -7.15
CA LEU A 217 0.25 19.82 -7.22
C LEU A 217 0.06 20.83 -8.36
N GLU A 218 -0.42 20.35 -9.50
CA GLU A 218 -0.58 21.13 -10.73
C GLU A 218 -1.79 20.62 -11.52
N GLY A 219 -2.50 21.55 -12.18
CA GLY A 219 -3.56 21.24 -13.15
C GLY A 219 -4.94 21.02 -12.52
N GLU A 220 -5.90 20.60 -13.35
CA GLU A 220 -7.26 20.28 -12.93
C GLU A 220 -7.49 18.77 -13.03
N ILE A 221 -7.94 18.16 -11.93
CA ILE A 221 -8.34 16.76 -11.91
C ILE A 221 -9.78 16.59 -11.46
N ALA A 222 -10.34 15.43 -11.77
CA ALA A 222 -11.58 14.95 -11.21
C ALA A 222 -11.40 13.54 -10.66
N VAL A 223 -11.95 13.30 -9.48
CA VAL A 223 -11.80 12.04 -8.75
C VAL A 223 -13.17 11.47 -8.40
N THR A 224 -13.30 10.16 -8.58
CA THR A 224 -14.33 9.36 -7.90
C THR A 224 -13.68 8.13 -7.30
N ALA A 225 -14.33 7.51 -6.32
CA ALA A 225 -13.79 6.34 -5.66
C ALA A 225 -14.88 5.35 -5.23
N SER A 226 -14.45 4.11 -5.05
CA SER A 226 -15.21 3.04 -4.41
C SER A 226 -14.36 2.45 -3.28
N ALA A 227 -14.97 2.18 -2.12
CA ALA A 227 -14.29 1.49 -1.03
C ALA A 227 -14.64 0.00 -1.02
N TYR A 228 -13.69 -0.82 -0.59
CA TYR A 228 -13.85 -2.27 -0.51
C TYR A 228 -13.31 -2.79 0.82
N ARG A 229 -14.03 -3.77 1.38
CA ARG A 229 -13.59 -4.55 2.54
C ARG A 229 -13.40 -6.01 2.12
N PRO A 230 -12.21 -6.61 2.34
CA PRO A 230 -12.02 -8.05 2.15
C PRO A 230 -13.01 -8.83 3.01
N ARG A 231 -13.64 -9.85 2.44
CA ARG A 231 -14.37 -10.84 3.23
C ARG A 231 -13.35 -11.76 3.88
N LEU A 232 -13.32 -11.74 5.19
CA LEU A 232 -12.40 -12.52 6.01
C LEU A 232 -12.63 -14.04 5.83
N SER A 233 -13.87 -14.40 5.50
CA SER A 233 -14.33 -15.76 5.41
C SER A 233 -15.37 -15.89 4.28
N ILE A 234 -15.32 -17.05 3.61
CA ILE A 234 -16.46 -17.62 2.89
C ILE A 234 -16.97 -18.89 3.64
N THR A 235 -16.15 -19.49 4.51
CA THR A 235 -16.40 -20.79 5.21
C THR A 235 -15.92 -20.82 6.69
N ASP A 236 -15.74 -19.65 7.29
CA ASP A 236 -15.53 -19.24 8.69
C ASP A 236 -14.24 -19.56 9.45
N TRP A 237 -13.42 -20.54 9.05
CA TRP A 237 -12.33 -20.99 9.94
C TRP A 237 -11.03 -20.17 9.94
N SER A 238 -10.82 -19.28 8.96
CA SER A 238 -9.58 -18.50 8.81
C SER A 238 -9.75 -16.98 8.93
N ALA A 239 -10.93 -16.52 9.36
CA ALA A 239 -11.30 -15.11 9.36
C ALA A 239 -10.31 -14.21 10.12
N ALA A 240 -9.89 -14.61 11.31
CA ALA A 240 -8.97 -13.83 12.13
C ALA A 240 -7.58 -13.65 11.48
N ARG A 241 -7.09 -14.67 10.75
CA ARG A 241 -5.77 -14.61 10.07
C ARG A 241 -5.78 -13.69 8.86
N ARG A 242 -6.94 -13.52 8.22
CA ARG A 242 -7.11 -12.68 7.03
C ARG A 242 -7.56 -11.26 7.37
N ASP A 243 -7.74 -10.94 8.66
CA ASP A 243 -8.03 -9.59 9.11
C ASP A 243 -6.73 -8.83 9.36
N ARG A 244 -6.36 -7.99 8.40
CA ARG A 244 -5.16 -7.15 8.47
C ARG A 244 -5.13 -6.30 9.73
N ASN A 245 -6.27 -5.76 10.16
CA ASN A 245 -6.33 -4.83 11.28
C ASN A 245 -6.01 -5.57 12.58
N LEU A 246 -6.63 -6.74 12.77
CA LEU A 246 -6.34 -7.63 13.89
C LEU A 246 -4.88 -8.13 13.88
N GLN A 247 -4.29 -8.35 12.70
CA GLN A 247 -2.88 -8.72 12.60
C GLN A 247 -1.95 -7.58 13.03
N LEU A 248 -2.25 -6.32 12.68
CA LEU A 248 -1.47 -5.16 13.14
C LEU A 248 -1.61 -4.96 14.65
N GLU A 249 -2.82 -5.05 15.21
CA GLU A 249 -3.05 -4.99 16.66
C GLU A 249 -2.24 -6.05 17.42
N ARG A 250 -2.21 -7.29 16.92
CA ARG A 250 -1.41 -8.39 17.50
C ARG A 250 0.09 -8.18 17.38
N ALA A 251 0.55 -7.49 16.34
CA ALA A 251 1.95 -7.17 16.16
C ALA A 251 2.43 -6.06 17.11
N GLU A 252 1.52 -5.17 17.52
CA GLU A 252 1.80 -4.10 18.48
C GLU A 252 1.76 -4.57 19.94
N ASP A 253 0.97 -5.60 20.23
CA ASP A 253 0.80 -6.16 21.58
C ASP A 253 2.05 -6.96 22.05
N VAL A 254 3.14 -6.23 22.28
CA VAL A 254 4.42 -6.77 22.74
C VAL A 254 4.68 -6.34 24.19
N THR A 255 4.37 -7.21 25.14
CA THR A 255 4.72 -7.02 26.55
C THR A 255 6.01 -7.77 26.90
N GLY A 256 7.12 -7.05 27.06
CA GLY A 256 8.36 -7.62 27.59
C GLY A 256 9.19 -8.46 26.59
N GLY A 257 9.03 -8.22 25.29
CA GLY A 257 9.71 -8.98 24.24
C GLY A 257 11.18 -8.63 23.98
N SER A 258 11.79 -9.46 23.14
CA SER A 258 13.12 -9.30 22.54
C SER A 258 13.25 -7.98 21.75
N GLU A 259 14.48 -7.56 21.47
CA GLU A 259 14.73 -6.34 20.68
C GLU A 259 14.05 -6.41 19.30
N GLY A 260 14.08 -7.58 18.64
CA GLY A 260 13.41 -7.75 17.34
C GLY A 260 11.89 -7.65 17.41
N GLU A 261 11.26 -8.13 18.50
CA GLU A 261 9.81 -7.96 18.71
C GLU A 261 9.44 -6.51 18.97
N ARG A 262 10.29 -5.74 19.67
CA ARG A 262 10.10 -4.29 19.82
C ARG A 262 10.21 -3.57 18.47
N VAL A 263 11.14 -3.99 17.61
CA VAL A 263 11.22 -3.46 16.25
C VAL A 263 9.92 -3.69 15.48
N ILE A 264 9.37 -4.91 15.57
CA ILE A 264 8.10 -5.26 14.94
C ILE A 264 6.96 -4.39 15.47
N ALA A 265 6.83 -4.20 16.78
CA ALA A 265 5.76 -3.38 17.36
C ALA A 265 5.80 -1.93 16.87
N GLU A 266 7.00 -1.34 16.78
CA GLU A 266 7.16 0.03 16.27
C GLU A 266 6.88 0.13 14.76
N LEU A 267 7.26 -0.88 13.98
CA LEU A 267 6.93 -0.93 12.55
C LEU A 267 5.42 -1.13 12.33
N ALA A 268 4.78 -1.97 13.13
CA ALA A 268 3.34 -2.17 13.10
C ALA A 268 2.58 -0.87 13.43
N ALA A 269 3.03 -0.12 14.45
CA ALA A 269 2.44 1.18 14.80
C ALA A 269 2.53 2.23 13.67
N ILE A 270 3.60 2.20 12.88
CA ILE A 270 3.74 3.03 11.67
C ILE A 270 2.66 2.67 10.65
N ASP A 271 2.52 1.38 10.35
CA ASP A 271 1.57 0.87 9.35
C ASP A 271 0.10 1.03 9.80
N HIS A 272 -0.17 0.84 11.09
CA HIS A 272 -1.50 0.95 11.70
C HIS A 272 -2.02 2.39 11.66
N SER A 273 -1.19 3.35 12.10
CA SER A 273 -1.60 4.75 12.19
C SER A 273 -1.73 5.42 10.82
N GLY A 274 -0.73 5.20 9.96
CA GLY A 274 -0.57 6.00 8.75
C GLY A 274 -0.30 7.48 9.02
N ASN A 275 0.14 7.84 10.23
CA ASN A 275 0.36 9.22 10.67
C ASN A 275 1.86 9.55 10.70
N ALA A 276 2.23 10.72 10.16
CA ALA A 276 3.63 11.11 10.05
C ALA A 276 4.31 11.38 11.41
N GLU A 277 3.59 11.89 12.40
CA GLU A 277 4.11 12.15 13.75
C GLU A 277 4.37 10.84 14.50
N VAL A 278 3.41 9.91 14.45
CA VAL A 278 3.58 8.56 15.01
C VAL A 278 4.79 7.89 14.36
N ALA A 279 4.88 7.95 13.03
CA ALA A 279 5.99 7.33 12.33
C ALA A 279 7.35 7.97 12.65
N ASN A 280 7.44 9.29 12.71
CA ASN A 280 8.67 9.96 13.11
C ASN A 280 9.09 9.60 14.54
N SER A 281 8.12 9.47 15.45
CA SER A 281 8.37 9.09 16.84
C SER A 281 8.85 7.64 16.95
N SER A 282 8.18 6.70 16.28
CA SER A 282 8.59 5.28 16.22
C SER A 282 9.96 5.10 15.58
N LEU A 283 10.22 5.75 14.43
CA LEU A 283 11.53 5.71 13.78
C LEU A 283 12.64 6.32 14.63
N ALA A 284 12.36 7.37 15.40
CA ALA A 284 13.33 7.94 16.33
C ALA A 284 13.69 6.95 17.45
N ARG A 285 12.70 6.26 18.04
CA ARG A 285 12.93 5.21 19.04
C ARG A 285 13.74 4.04 18.46
N LEU A 286 13.40 3.59 17.26
CA LEU A 286 14.13 2.52 16.56
C LEU A 286 15.58 2.89 16.26
N ARG A 287 15.85 4.12 15.83
CA ARG A 287 17.21 4.59 15.55
C ARG A 287 18.07 4.76 16.80
N ALA A 288 17.45 4.95 17.96
CA ALA A 288 18.16 4.99 19.23
C ALA A 288 18.57 3.58 19.73
N MET A 289 18.02 2.51 19.15
CA MET A 289 18.40 1.13 19.47
C MET A 289 19.71 0.74 18.77
N ASN A 290 20.49 -0.14 19.39
CA ASN A 290 21.74 -0.66 18.81
C ASN A 290 21.46 -1.83 17.84
N LEU A 291 20.67 -1.56 16.81
CA LEU A 291 20.18 -2.59 15.91
C LEU A 291 21.31 -3.21 15.05
N PRO A 292 21.28 -4.54 14.81
CA PRO A 292 22.13 -5.18 13.83
C PRO A 292 21.82 -4.66 12.41
N ALA A 293 22.80 -4.75 11.50
CA ALA A 293 22.70 -4.16 10.17
C ALA A 293 21.43 -4.55 9.36
N PRO A 294 20.94 -5.81 9.38
CA PRO A 294 19.72 -6.17 8.68
C PRO A 294 18.47 -5.46 9.21
N LEU A 295 18.32 -5.35 10.54
CA LEU A 295 17.20 -4.63 11.16
C LEU A 295 17.29 -3.14 10.89
N ARG A 296 18.50 -2.56 10.95
CA ARG A 296 18.70 -1.15 10.59
C ARG A 296 18.30 -0.86 9.15
N ALA A 297 18.64 -1.75 8.20
CA ALA A 297 18.21 -1.61 6.81
C ALA A 297 16.67 -1.66 6.68
N LEU A 298 16.01 -2.52 7.46
CA LEU A 298 14.54 -2.56 7.51
C LEU A 298 13.94 -1.26 8.05
N VAL A 299 14.50 -0.70 9.12
CA VAL A 299 14.07 0.59 9.70
C VAL A 299 14.28 1.74 8.71
N GLU A 300 15.41 1.79 8.02
CA GLU A 300 15.65 2.83 7.02
C GLU A 300 14.75 2.66 5.78
N MET A 301 14.40 1.42 5.40
CA MET A 301 13.39 1.18 4.37
C MET A 301 12.02 1.72 4.81
N ALA A 302 11.60 1.46 6.05
CA ALA A 302 10.36 2.00 6.59
C ALA A 302 10.39 3.53 6.62
N ALA A 303 11.50 4.13 7.07
CA ALA A 303 11.69 5.57 7.07
C ALA A 303 11.60 6.19 5.67
N ALA A 304 12.20 5.53 4.67
CA ALA A 304 12.14 5.97 3.28
C ALA A 304 10.70 5.94 2.75
N LEU A 305 9.91 4.91 3.11
CA LEU A 305 8.50 4.80 2.74
C LEU A 305 7.65 5.89 3.40
N SER A 306 7.83 6.14 4.70
CA SER A 306 7.05 7.14 5.44
C SER A 306 7.38 8.58 5.05
N ARG A 307 8.57 8.85 4.51
CA ARG A 307 9.05 10.19 4.18
C ARG A 307 9.00 10.54 2.70
N ARG A 308 8.52 9.64 1.83
CA ARG A 308 8.55 9.87 0.38
C ARG A 308 7.97 11.24 0.04
N SER A 309 8.85 12.11 -0.45
CA SER A 309 8.40 13.33 -1.10
C SER A 309 7.72 12.96 -2.42
N PRO A 310 6.82 13.81 -2.95
CA PRO A 310 6.19 13.60 -4.26
C PRO A 310 7.15 13.29 -5.43
N ALA A 311 8.43 13.69 -5.31
CA ALA A 311 9.47 13.47 -6.31
C ALA A 311 10.13 12.09 -6.22
N GLU A 312 10.05 11.42 -5.05
CA GLU A 312 10.70 10.13 -4.78
C GLU A 312 9.74 8.94 -4.94
N VAL A 313 8.45 9.22 -5.13
CA VAL A 313 7.43 8.20 -5.39
C VAL A 313 7.50 7.78 -6.86
N PRO A 314 7.40 6.47 -7.18
CA PRO A 314 7.34 6.01 -8.55
C PRO A 314 6.33 6.82 -9.37
N ASP A 315 6.83 7.55 -10.37
CA ASP A 315 5.97 8.21 -11.34
C ASP A 315 5.49 7.17 -12.33
N ALA A 316 4.18 7.11 -12.48
CA ALA A 316 3.60 6.33 -13.54
C ALA A 316 3.11 7.35 -14.57
N THR A 317 3.88 7.58 -15.63
CA THR A 317 3.55 8.55 -16.67
C THR A 317 2.52 7.97 -17.64
N ALA A 318 1.45 8.72 -17.94
CA ALA A 318 0.56 8.41 -19.05
C ALA A 318 0.70 9.49 -20.13
N ARG A 319 0.94 9.08 -21.38
CA ARG A 319 0.76 9.95 -22.55
C ARG A 319 -0.69 9.84 -22.99
N ALA A 320 -1.36 10.97 -23.18
CA ALA A 320 -2.63 10.97 -23.87
C ALA A 320 -2.41 10.43 -25.30
N ILE A 321 -3.20 9.44 -25.73
CA ILE A 321 -3.36 9.05 -27.13
C ILE A 321 -4.58 9.80 -27.64
#